data_AF-A0A8H7WCX2-F1
#
_entry.id   AF-A0A8H7WCX2-F1
#
_cell.length_a   1.000
_cell.length_b   1.000
_cell.length_c   1.000
_cell.angle_alpha   90.00
_cell.angle_beta   90.00
_cell.angle_gamma   90.00
#
_symmetry.space_group_name_H-M   'P 1'
#
loop_
_entity.id
_entity.type
_entity.pdbx_description
1 polymer ?
#
loop_
_entity_poly.entity_id
_entity_poly.type
_entity_poly.pdbx_seq_one_letter_code
_entity_poly.pdbx_strand_id
1 'polypeptide(L)'
;MVAFTLPHQERGDEDHPKSSWVFSSKEGRLGWLALQAGLRPLSISLSAYTDKAVAFLDPIMFGQGRAGWREIHRYRRLDIVPETWIRAFKLNRDRSVYGSNVTKQNGIFGPALIVLAVLRGIHPPQSMILFNWVLLLKIHGELRTLLYNKDARAMWLVGYWLGLMCRYKGIWWCERRVRRDYEAVRMWLQGLQLGERAGIEELYWEDLMQHLDNAPFLSQTKT
;
A
#
# COMPACT_ATOMS: atom_id res chain seq x y z
N MET A 1 -6.53 -13.87 -20.71
CA MET A 1 -7.57 -14.07 -19.66
C MET A 1 -7.11 -13.36 -18.38
N VAL A 2 -7.82 -12.33 -17.92
CA VAL A 2 -7.49 -11.60 -16.68
C VAL A 2 -8.12 -12.36 -15.52
N ALA A 3 -7.30 -12.91 -14.62
CA ALA A 3 -7.80 -13.60 -13.44
C ALA A 3 -8.09 -12.59 -12.33
N PHE A 4 -9.39 -12.34 -12.08
CA PHE A 4 -9.88 -11.43 -11.03
C PHE A 4 -9.99 -12.09 -9.66
N THR A 5 -10.11 -13.42 -9.64
CA THR A 5 -10.14 -14.27 -8.45
C THR A 5 -8.84 -15.07 -8.33
N LEU A 6 -8.59 -15.63 -7.14
CA LEU A 6 -7.61 -16.72 -7.05
C LEU A 6 -8.15 -17.86 -7.94
N PRO A 7 -7.36 -18.41 -8.88
CA PRO A 7 -7.84 -19.49 -9.73
C PRO A 7 -8.06 -20.73 -8.88
N HIS A 8 -9.34 -21.10 -8.66
CA HIS A 8 -9.77 -22.26 -7.85
C HIS A 8 -8.98 -23.53 -8.23
N GLN A 9 -7.96 -23.86 -7.45
CA GLN A 9 -7.27 -25.14 -7.43
C GLN A 9 -7.63 -25.83 -6.12
N GLU A 10 -8.31 -26.97 -6.23
CA GLU A 10 -8.89 -27.77 -5.15
C GLU A 10 -7.89 -28.31 -4.10
N ARG A 11 -6.61 -27.92 -4.14
CA ARG A 11 -5.52 -28.54 -3.33
C ARG A 11 -4.86 -27.66 -2.27
N GLY A 12 -5.34 -26.44 -2.00
CA GLY A 12 -4.74 -25.58 -0.96
C GLY A 12 -3.38 -24.96 -1.32
N ASP A 13 -2.78 -25.33 -2.46
CA ASP A 13 -1.59 -24.68 -3.05
C ASP A 13 -1.79 -23.19 -3.37
N GLU A 14 -3.05 -22.73 -3.43
CA GLU A 14 -3.39 -21.33 -3.68
C GLU A 14 -2.89 -20.37 -2.62
N ASP A 15 -2.80 -20.82 -1.36
CA ASP A 15 -2.32 -20.02 -0.24
C ASP A 15 -0.80 -20.00 -0.17
N HIS A 16 -0.12 -20.80 -0.99
CA HIS A 16 1.33 -20.83 -1.03
C HIS A 16 1.88 -19.51 -1.60
N PRO A 17 2.82 -18.81 -0.94
CA PRO A 17 3.33 -17.51 -1.40
C PRO A 17 3.88 -17.52 -2.83
N LYS A 18 4.49 -18.63 -3.27
CA LYS A 18 5.01 -18.79 -4.65
C LYS A 18 3.92 -18.74 -5.74
N SER A 19 2.64 -18.95 -5.42
CA SER A 19 1.54 -18.80 -6.38
C SER A 19 1.11 -17.34 -6.57
N SER A 20 1.69 -16.40 -5.81
CA SER A 20 1.40 -14.98 -5.89
C SER A 20 1.82 -14.36 -7.23
N TRP A 21 1.20 -13.23 -7.56
CA TRP A 21 1.55 -12.41 -8.73
C TRP A 21 3.02 -11.96 -8.71
N VAL A 22 3.62 -11.86 -7.51
CA VAL A 22 5.02 -11.50 -7.30
C VAL A 22 5.97 -12.41 -8.06
N PHE A 23 5.68 -13.72 -8.10
CA PHE A 23 6.50 -14.72 -8.79
C PHE A 23 5.95 -15.08 -10.18
N SER A 24 4.82 -14.51 -10.58
CA SER A 24 4.22 -14.76 -11.87
C SER A 24 4.92 -13.99 -12.99
N SER A 25 5.10 -14.66 -14.13
CA SER A 25 5.53 -14.07 -15.41
C SER A 25 4.35 -13.68 -16.32
N LYS A 26 3.10 -13.96 -15.92
CA LYS A 26 1.91 -13.68 -16.74
C LYS A 26 1.71 -12.17 -16.92
N GLU A 27 1.35 -11.75 -18.13
CA GLU A 27 1.09 -10.34 -18.48
C GLU A 27 -0.03 -9.72 -17.62
N GLY A 28 -1.06 -10.51 -17.28
CA GLY A 28 -2.16 -10.10 -16.40
C GLY A 28 -1.89 -10.21 -14.89
N ARG A 29 -0.64 -10.37 -14.44
CA ARG A 29 -0.32 -10.68 -13.02
C ARG A 29 -0.83 -9.66 -12.01
N LEU A 30 -0.91 -8.37 -12.38
CA LEU A 30 -1.48 -7.33 -11.52
C LEU A 30 -3.01 -7.27 -11.59
N GLY A 31 -3.69 -8.27 -12.16
CA GLY A 31 -5.13 -8.23 -12.45
C GLY A 31 -6.02 -7.85 -11.25
N TRP A 32 -5.73 -8.39 -10.06
CA TRP A 32 -6.46 -8.02 -8.85
C TRP A 32 -6.23 -6.56 -8.44
N LEU A 33 -4.99 -6.08 -8.44
CA LEU A 33 -4.69 -4.66 -8.17
C LEU A 33 -5.26 -3.74 -9.25
N ALA A 34 -5.27 -4.19 -10.51
CA ALA A 34 -5.84 -3.44 -11.63
C ALA A 34 -7.36 -3.30 -11.52
N LEU A 35 -8.06 -4.33 -11.03
CA LEU A 35 -9.49 -4.26 -10.72
C LEU A 35 -9.75 -3.21 -9.63
N GLN A 36 -8.95 -3.25 -8.55
CA GLN A 36 -9.04 -2.30 -7.46
C GLN A 36 -8.73 -0.86 -7.91
N ALA A 37 -7.81 -0.70 -8.88
CA ALA A 37 -7.50 0.60 -9.49
C ALA A 37 -8.70 1.18 -10.28
N GLY A 38 -9.72 0.37 -10.62
CA GLY A 38 -10.99 0.82 -11.16
C GLY A 38 -11.78 1.76 -10.23
N LEU A 39 -11.44 1.81 -8.93
CA LEU A 39 -12.02 2.77 -7.99
C LEU A 39 -11.62 4.21 -8.32
N ARG A 40 -10.44 4.43 -8.91
CA ARG A 40 -9.92 5.76 -9.22
C ARG A 40 -10.78 6.54 -10.23
N PRO A 41 -11.12 6.02 -11.42
CA PRO A 41 -12.01 6.73 -12.34
C PRO A 41 -13.38 7.02 -11.72
N LEU A 42 -13.95 6.09 -10.93
CA LEU A 42 -15.20 6.33 -10.20
C LEU A 42 -15.08 7.51 -9.23
N SER A 43 -13.99 7.56 -8.45
CA SER A 43 -13.71 8.67 -7.54
C SER A 43 -13.57 10.01 -8.28
N ILE A 44 -12.97 10.02 -9.48
CA ILE A 44 -12.85 11.24 -10.28
C ILE A 44 -14.20 11.70 -10.80
N SER A 45 -15.01 10.79 -11.36
CA SER A 45 -16.35 11.11 -11.84
C SER A 45 -17.28 11.60 -10.73
N LEU A 46 -17.08 11.11 -9.50
CA LEU A 46 -17.83 11.51 -8.31
C LEU A 46 -17.19 12.70 -7.55
N SER A 47 -16.14 13.32 -8.09
CA SER A 47 -15.39 14.38 -7.39
C SER A 47 -16.29 15.53 -6.93
N ALA A 48 -17.20 16.00 -7.79
CA ALA A 48 -18.17 17.06 -7.49
C ALA A 48 -19.15 16.71 -6.36
N TYR A 49 -19.36 15.42 -6.09
CA TYR A 49 -20.28 14.93 -5.07
C TYR A 49 -19.54 14.31 -3.87
N THR A 50 -18.21 14.37 -3.83
CA THR A 50 -17.40 13.62 -2.87
C THR A 50 -17.78 13.94 -1.43
N ASP A 51 -17.96 15.22 -1.09
CA ASP A 51 -18.34 15.60 0.28
C ASP A 51 -19.72 15.06 0.68
N LYS A 52 -20.69 15.07 -0.25
CA LYS A 52 -22.04 14.54 -0.01
C LYS A 52 -22.03 13.00 0.09
N ALA A 53 -21.29 12.33 -0.79
CA ALA A 53 -21.15 10.88 -0.79
C ALA A 53 -20.43 10.39 0.47
N VAL A 54 -19.35 11.07 0.88
CA VAL A 54 -18.64 10.76 2.13
C VAL A 54 -19.54 11.00 3.32
N ALA A 55 -20.26 12.13 3.40
CA ALA A 55 -21.18 12.40 4.50
C ALA A 55 -22.29 11.33 4.61
N PHE A 56 -22.80 10.84 3.48
CA PHE A 56 -23.78 9.76 3.45
C PHE A 56 -23.19 8.41 3.86
N LEU A 57 -21.99 8.06 3.37
CA LEU A 57 -21.35 6.77 3.62
C LEU A 57 -20.67 6.69 4.99
N ASP A 58 -20.27 7.81 5.61
CA ASP A 58 -19.56 7.84 6.90
C ASP A 58 -20.21 7.01 8.01
N PRO A 59 -21.51 7.21 8.34
CA PRO A 59 -22.16 6.40 9.38
C PRO A 59 -22.30 4.91 8.99
N ILE A 60 -22.34 4.59 7.69
CA ILE A 60 -22.56 3.24 7.16
C ILE A 60 -21.25 2.44 7.12
N MET A 61 -20.18 3.08 6.64
CA MET A 61 -18.95 2.44 6.24
C MET A 61 -17.79 2.69 7.21
N PHE A 62 -17.82 3.79 7.97
CA PHE A 62 -16.65 4.27 8.72
C PHE A 62 -16.94 4.47 10.23
N GLY A 63 -18.21 4.44 10.63
CA GLY A 63 -18.65 4.60 12.02
C GLY A 63 -18.81 6.08 12.40
N GLN A 64 -19.96 6.41 12.99
CA GLN A 64 -20.42 7.78 13.24
C GLN A 64 -19.30 8.73 13.74
N GLY A 65 -18.93 9.72 12.93
CA GLY A 65 -18.14 10.87 13.35
C GLY A 65 -16.63 10.76 13.19
N ARG A 66 -16.11 9.70 12.57
CA ARG A 66 -14.68 9.59 12.26
C ARG A 66 -14.42 10.01 10.83
N ALA A 67 -14.30 11.33 10.64
CA ALA A 67 -13.92 12.01 9.39
C ALA A 67 -12.53 11.62 8.82
N GLY A 68 -12.01 10.43 9.14
CA GLY A 68 -10.73 9.90 8.69
C GLY A 68 -10.59 9.90 7.18
N TRP A 69 -11.69 9.80 6.42
CA TRP A 69 -11.61 9.80 4.95
C TRP A 69 -11.23 11.18 4.44
N ARG A 70 -11.82 12.23 5.03
CA ARG A 70 -11.46 13.63 4.74
C ARG A 70 -10.04 13.93 5.23
N GLU A 71 -9.65 13.41 6.39
CA GLU A 71 -8.29 13.61 6.90
C GLU A 71 -7.24 12.99 5.97
N ILE A 72 -7.42 11.75 5.53
CA ILE A 72 -6.49 11.07 4.61
C ILE A 72 -6.34 11.87 3.30
N HIS A 73 -7.41 12.48 2.80
CA HIS A 73 -7.37 13.37 1.62
C HIS A 73 -6.75 14.75 1.90
N ARG A 74 -6.73 15.21 3.15
CA ARG A 74 -6.11 16.48 3.57
C ARG A 74 -4.60 16.38 3.74
N TYR A 75 -4.04 15.21 4.04
CA TYR A 75 -2.59 15.07 4.14
C TYR A 75 -1.94 15.24 2.76
N ARG A 76 -1.34 16.42 2.56
CA ARG A 76 -0.55 16.76 1.37
C ARG A 76 0.94 16.89 1.66
N ARG A 77 1.35 16.67 2.91
CA ARG A 77 2.72 16.92 3.37
C ARG A 77 3.36 15.62 3.83
N LEU A 78 4.64 15.49 3.53
CA LEU A 78 5.48 14.36 3.94
C LEU A 78 5.82 14.39 5.44
N ASP A 79 5.31 15.37 6.19
CA ASP A 79 5.67 15.61 7.59
C ASP A 79 5.39 14.40 8.50
N ILE A 80 4.31 13.68 8.22
CA ILE A 80 3.90 12.47 8.94
C ILE A 80 4.67 11.21 8.50
N VAL A 81 5.39 11.28 7.38
CA VAL A 81 6.11 10.14 6.82
C VAL A 81 7.42 9.97 7.58
N PRO A 82 7.75 8.76 8.08
CA PRO A 82 9.01 8.49 8.75
C PRO A 82 10.21 8.91 7.89
N GLU A 83 11.22 9.50 8.54
CA GLU A 83 12.40 10.02 7.84
C GLU A 83 13.17 8.93 7.08
N THR A 84 13.21 7.71 7.62
CA THR A 84 13.81 6.55 6.96
C THR A 84 13.13 6.23 5.62
N TRP A 85 11.80 6.38 5.53
CA TRP A 85 11.06 6.18 4.28
C TRP A 85 11.35 7.29 3.28
N ILE A 86 11.39 8.55 3.72
CA ILE A 86 11.72 9.69 2.85
C ILE A 86 13.08 9.48 2.20
N ARG A 87 14.08 9.08 2.99
CA ARG A 87 15.44 8.83 2.49
C ARG A 87 15.50 7.63 1.55
N ALA A 88 14.91 6.49 1.93
CA ALA A 88 14.91 5.29 1.09
C ALA A 88 14.21 5.49 -0.26
N PHE A 89 13.14 6.29 -0.27
CA PHE A 89 12.40 6.62 -1.50
C PHE A 89 12.96 7.83 -2.24
N LYS A 90 14.04 8.44 -1.73
CA LYS A 90 14.69 9.63 -2.32
C LYS A 90 13.71 10.80 -2.49
N LEU A 91 12.87 10.99 -1.47
CA LEU A 91 11.88 12.08 -1.40
C LEU A 91 12.48 13.31 -0.73
N ASN A 92 11.86 14.46 -0.97
CA ASN A 92 12.24 15.71 -0.31
C ASN A 92 11.03 16.42 0.31
N ARG A 93 11.18 16.87 1.56
CA ARG A 93 10.20 17.68 2.29
C ARG A 93 10.20 19.14 1.80
N ASP A 94 11.37 19.64 1.41
CA ASP A 94 11.54 21.02 0.96
C ASP A 94 11.18 21.16 -0.52
N ARG A 95 10.24 22.08 -0.79
CA ARG A 95 9.86 22.45 -2.16
C ARG A 95 10.95 23.25 -2.89
N SER A 96 12.00 23.69 -2.20
CA SER A 96 13.03 24.59 -2.74
C SER A 96 14.10 23.87 -3.57
N VAL A 97 14.26 22.56 -3.41
CA VAL A 97 15.25 21.79 -4.19
C VAL A 97 14.59 21.28 -5.47
N TYR A 98 14.62 22.11 -6.51
CA TYR A 98 14.10 21.78 -7.84
C TYR A 98 15.06 20.86 -8.61
N GLY A 99 15.21 19.61 -8.15
CA GLY A 99 15.77 18.54 -8.97
C GLY A 99 14.64 17.85 -9.75
N SER A 100 14.74 17.75 -11.08
CA SER A 100 13.71 17.09 -11.92
C SER A 100 13.39 15.67 -11.43
N ASN A 101 14.41 14.92 -11.03
CA ASN A 101 14.26 13.57 -10.50
C ASN A 101 13.60 13.53 -9.11
N VAL A 102 13.92 14.46 -8.20
CA VAL A 102 13.33 14.52 -6.85
C VAL A 102 11.84 14.86 -6.92
N THR A 103 11.50 15.87 -7.73
CA THR A 103 10.10 16.24 -8.01
C THR A 103 9.32 15.07 -8.61
N LYS A 104 9.96 14.29 -9.49
CA LYS A 104 9.38 13.07 -10.05
C LYS A 104 9.14 12.00 -8.98
N GLN A 105 10.12 11.68 -8.13
CA GLN A 105 9.95 10.69 -7.05
C GLN A 105 8.85 11.09 -6.06
N ASN A 106 8.81 12.38 -5.69
CA ASN A 106 7.75 12.95 -4.85
C ASN A 106 6.36 12.76 -5.47
N GLY A 107 6.23 12.97 -6.78
CA GLY A 107 4.98 12.75 -7.51
C GLY A 107 4.55 11.28 -7.58
N ILE A 108 5.50 10.36 -7.73
CA ILE A 108 5.23 8.91 -7.85
C ILE A 108 4.85 8.30 -6.49
N PHE A 109 5.72 8.46 -5.48
CA PHE A 109 5.62 7.70 -4.23
C PHE A 109 5.00 8.49 -3.08
N GLY A 110 5.17 9.82 -3.06
CA GLY A 110 4.76 10.69 -1.97
C GLY A 110 3.29 10.50 -1.55
N PRO A 111 2.31 10.58 -2.48
CA PRO A 111 0.90 10.42 -2.13
C PRO A 111 0.58 9.07 -1.48
N ALA A 112 1.22 7.99 -1.92
CA ALA A 112 0.98 6.66 -1.39
C ALA A 112 1.65 6.46 -0.02
N LEU A 113 2.87 6.99 0.18
CA LEU A 113 3.57 6.91 1.47
C LEU A 113 2.89 7.72 2.57
N ILE A 114 2.32 8.89 2.23
CA ILE A 114 1.48 9.66 3.16
C ILE A 114 0.31 8.79 3.63
N VAL A 115 -0.39 8.13 2.70
CA VAL A 115 -1.51 7.24 3.05
C VAL A 115 -1.05 6.09 3.95
N LEU A 116 0.09 5.46 3.66
CA LEU A 116 0.63 4.39 4.52
C LEU A 116 1.01 4.89 5.91
N ALA A 117 1.58 6.09 6.03
CA ALA A 117 1.90 6.68 7.32
C ALA A 117 0.63 6.92 8.17
N VAL A 118 -0.47 7.36 7.55
CA VAL A 118 -1.77 7.49 8.24
C VAL A 118 -2.32 6.12 8.63
N LEU A 119 -2.39 5.18 7.68
CA LEU A 119 -2.94 3.83 7.92
C LEU A 119 -2.13 3.06 8.98
N ARG A 120 -0.83 3.33 9.12
CA ARG A 120 0.02 2.78 10.18
C ARG A 120 -0.51 3.11 11.58
N GLY A 121 -0.95 4.35 11.79
CA GLY A 121 -1.42 4.85 13.09
C GLY A 121 -2.86 4.46 13.45
N ILE A 122 -3.64 3.95 12.50
CA ILE A 122 -5.02 3.54 12.75
C ILE A 122 -5.04 2.20 13.49
N HIS A 123 -5.53 2.22 14.74
CA HIS A 123 -5.92 0.99 15.45
C HIS A 123 -7.10 0.33 14.71
N PRO A 124 -7.20 -1.02 14.61
CA PRO A 124 -8.13 -1.65 13.68
C PRO A 124 -9.45 -2.12 14.34
N PRO A 125 -10.49 -1.28 14.54
CA PRO A 125 -11.83 -1.82 14.51
C PRO A 125 -12.10 -2.27 13.07
N GLN A 126 -12.78 -3.41 12.92
CA GLN A 126 -13.06 -4.01 11.61
C GLN A 126 -13.79 -3.06 10.65
N SER A 127 -14.61 -2.16 11.18
CA SER A 127 -15.29 -1.10 10.42
C SER A 127 -14.35 -0.18 9.65
N MET A 128 -13.08 -0.08 10.03
CA MET A 128 -12.11 0.82 9.40
C MET A 128 -11.37 0.19 8.22
N ILE A 129 -11.67 -1.06 7.83
CA ILE A 129 -10.97 -1.72 6.72
C ILE A 129 -11.07 -0.94 5.40
N LEU A 130 -12.21 -0.28 5.15
CA LEU A 130 -12.46 0.45 3.93
C LEU A 130 -11.58 1.70 3.77
N PHE A 131 -10.96 2.21 4.83
CA PHE A 131 -9.95 3.28 4.73
C PHE A 131 -8.73 2.86 3.90
N ASN A 132 -8.43 1.56 3.84
CA ASN A 132 -7.34 1.03 3.04
C ASN A 132 -7.56 1.21 1.53
N TRP A 133 -8.79 1.49 1.08
CA TRP A 133 -9.09 1.83 -0.32
C TRP A 133 -8.41 3.11 -0.78
N VAL A 134 -8.09 4.03 0.13
CA VAL A 134 -7.45 5.29 -0.26
C VAL A 134 -6.08 5.03 -0.88
N LEU A 135 -5.37 3.97 -0.47
CA LEU A 135 -4.12 3.60 -1.13
C LEU A 135 -4.36 3.11 -2.57
N LEU A 136 -5.41 2.32 -2.80
CA LEU A 136 -5.74 1.79 -4.13
C LEU A 136 -5.99 2.92 -5.14
N LEU A 137 -6.56 4.05 -4.68
CA LEU A 137 -6.69 5.27 -5.50
C LEU A 137 -5.34 5.88 -5.92
N LYS A 138 -4.26 5.58 -5.19
CA LYS A 138 -2.90 6.08 -5.49
C LYS A 138 -2.11 5.16 -6.40
N ILE A 139 -2.47 3.88 -6.52
CA ILE A 139 -1.78 2.92 -7.40
C ILE A 139 -2.22 3.10 -8.86
N HIS A 140 -1.60 4.06 -9.55
CA HIS A 140 -1.87 4.35 -10.96
C HIS A 140 -0.62 4.93 -11.66
N GLY A 141 -0.71 5.12 -12.98
CA GLY A 141 0.35 5.75 -13.77
C GLY A 141 1.71 5.07 -13.58
N GLU A 142 2.75 5.87 -13.36
CA GLU A 142 4.13 5.40 -13.19
C GLU A 142 4.30 4.45 -12.00
N LEU A 143 3.58 4.64 -10.88
CA LEU A 143 3.67 3.73 -9.73
C LEU A 143 3.21 2.31 -10.10
N ARG A 144 2.16 2.19 -10.92
CA ARG A 144 1.70 0.89 -11.43
C ARG A 144 2.73 0.26 -12.36
N THR A 145 3.39 1.05 -13.22
CA THR A 145 4.46 0.56 -14.10
C THR A 145 5.65 0.06 -13.29
N LEU A 146 6.06 0.79 -12.25
CA LEU A 146 7.13 0.37 -11.34
C LEU A 146 6.78 -0.93 -10.61
N LEU A 147 5.53 -1.08 -10.16
CA LEU A 147 5.06 -2.32 -9.56
C LEU A 147 5.06 -3.49 -10.56
N TYR A 148 4.65 -3.23 -11.80
CA TYR A 148 4.69 -4.23 -12.86
C TYR A 148 6.11 -4.69 -13.15
N ASN A 149 7.07 -3.76 -13.13
CA ASN A 149 8.50 -4.03 -13.33
C ASN A 149 9.19 -4.53 -12.05
N LYS A 150 8.46 -4.69 -10.95
CA LYS A 150 8.98 -5.11 -9.65
C LYS A 150 10.12 -4.20 -9.16
N ASP A 151 9.99 -2.88 -9.27
CA ASP A 151 10.88 -1.94 -8.58
C ASP A 151 10.76 -2.19 -7.07
N ALA A 152 11.91 -2.33 -6.39
CA ALA A 152 11.96 -2.73 -4.98
C ALA A 152 11.16 -1.79 -4.07
N ARG A 153 11.13 -0.48 -4.34
CA ARG A 153 10.41 0.51 -3.55
C ARG A 153 8.91 0.40 -3.76
N ALA A 154 8.47 0.19 -5.01
CA ALA A 154 7.06 -0.06 -5.32
C ALA A 154 6.56 -1.37 -4.70
N MET A 155 7.40 -2.42 -4.73
CA MET A 155 7.12 -3.71 -4.11
C MET A 155 7.02 -3.57 -2.59
N TRP A 156 7.97 -2.90 -1.95
CA TRP A 156 7.93 -2.61 -0.51
C TRP A 156 6.67 -1.83 -0.12
N LEU A 157 6.29 -0.81 -0.89
CA LEU A 157 5.10 0.01 -0.62
C LEU A 157 3.82 -0.84 -0.59
N VAL A 158 3.65 -1.71 -1.59
CA VAL A 158 2.49 -2.61 -1.63
C VAL A 158 2.59 -3.71 -0.57
N GLY A 159 3.78 -4.25 -0.31
CA GLY A 159 4.03 -5.22 0.76
C GLY A 159 3.66 -4.66 2.13
N TYR A 160 4.07 -3.44 2.43
CA TYR A 160 3.78 -2.77 3.69
C TYR A 160 2.26 -2.60 3.86
N TRP A 161 1.56 -2.17 2.81
CA TRP A 161 0.10 -2.12 2.82
C TRP A 161 -0.56 -3.48 3.07
N LEU A 162 -0.09 -4.54 2.41
CA LEU A 162 -0.60 -5.90 2.64
C LEU A 162 -0.38 -6.33 4.10
N GLY A 163 0.78 -6.00 4.67
CA GLY A 163 1.08 -6.22 6.09
C GLY A 163 0.12 -5.46 7.00
N LEU A 164 -0.18 -4.20 6.69
CA LEU A 164 -1.20 -3.43 7.41
C LEU A 164 -2.60 -4.05 7.27
N MET A 165 -2.93 -4.61 6.11
CA MET A 165 -4.21 -5.30 5.86
C MET A 165 -4.31 -6.63 6.63
N CYS A 166 -3.19 -7.31 6.93
CA CYS A 166 -3.17 -8.51 7.78
C CYS A 166 -3.67 -8.30 9.22
N ARG A 167 -3.80 -7.03 9.66
CA ARG A 167 -4.37 -6.66 10.96
C ARG A 167 -5.87 -6.90 11.06
N TYR A 168 -6.58 -6.91 9.93
CA TYR A 168 -8.02 -7.20 9.87
C TYR A 168 -8.24 -8.72 9.72
N LYS A 169 -8.96 -9.33 10.66
CA LYS A 169 -9.29 -10.77 10.68
C LYS A 169 -10.73 -11.04 10.22
N GLY A 170 -11.00 -12.18 9.61
CA GLY A 170 -12.34 -12.60 9.21
C GLY A 170 -12.84 -11.92 7.92
N ILE A 171 -11.95 -11.34 7.12
CA ILE A 171 -12.33 -10.61 5.90
C ILE A 171 -12.37 -11.59 4.73
N TRP A 172 -13.54 -12.20 4.55
CA TRP A 172 -13.76 -13.32 3.63
C TRP A 172 -13.26 -13.08 2.19
N TRP A 173 -13.35 -11.84 1.68
CA TRP A 173 -13.05 -11.53 0.28
C TRP A 173 -11.58 -11.25 -0.02
N CYS A 174 -10.74 -10.98 0.99
CA CYS A 174 -9.32 -10.70 0.74
C CYS A 174 -8.32 -11.27 1.74
N GLU A 175 -8.71 -11.76 2.91
CA GLU A 175 -7.77 -12.16 3.97
C GLU A 175 -6.71 -13.16 3.48
N ARG A 176 -7.15 -14.25 2.83
CA ARG A 176 -6.25 -15.28 2.29
C ARG A 176 -5.26 -14.71 1.28
N ARG A 177 -5.78 -13.92 0.33
CA ARG A 177 -4.96 -13.27 -0.71
C ARG A 177 -3.97 -12.27 -0.11
N VAL A 178 -4.42 -11.44 0.82
CA VAL A 178 -3.59 -10.43 1.49
C VAL A 178 -2.42 -11.10 2.20
N ARG A 179 -2.68 -12.16 2.98
CA ARG A 179 -1.65 -12.91 3.69
C ARG A 179 -0.65 -13.54 2.72
N ARG A 180 -1.14 -14.23 1.70
CA ARG A 180 -0.28 -14.87 0.70
C ARG A 180 0.59 -13.86 -0.05
N ASP A 181 -0.01 -12.78 -0.55
CA ASP A 181 0.71 -11.78 -1.33
C ASP A 181 1.67 -10.98 -0.43
N TYR A 182 1.34 -10.75 0.84
CA TYR A 182 2.26 -10.18 1.84
C TYR A 182 3.51 -11.04 2.00
N GLU A 183 3.35 -12.34 2.28
CA GLU A 183 4.48 -13.25 2.42
C GLU A 183 5.30 -13.35 1.12
N ALA A 184 4.64 -13.35 -0.04
CA ALA A 184 5.31 -13.39 -1.31
C ALA A 184 6.20 -12.16 -1.55
N VAL A 185 5.70 -10.96 -1.21
CA VAL A 185 6.48 -9.72 -1.31
C VAL A 185 7.67 -9.74 -0.36
N ARG A 186 7.48 -10.20 0.89
CA ARG A 186 8.56 -10.33 1.87
C ARG A 186 9.67 -11.26 1.38
N MET A 187 9.29 -12.46 0.97
CA MET A 187 10.23 -13.45 0.42
C MET A 187 10.99 -12.90 -0.78
N TRP A 188 10.30 -12.20 -1.68
CA TRP A 188 10.92 -11.61 -2.85
C TRP A 188 11.91 -10.49 -2.50
N LEU A 189 11.55 -9.59 -1.57
CA LEU A 189 12.44 -8.50 -1.11
C LEU A 189 13.67 -9.02 -0.38
N GLN A 190 13.49 -10.01 0.51
CA GLN A 190 14.59 -10.68 1.22
C GLN A 190 15.56 -11.34 0.24
N GLY A 191 15.04 -12.00 -0.80
CA GLY A 191 15.85 -12.67 -1.82
C GLY A 191 16.67 -11.72 -2.72
N LEU A 192 16.40 -10.41 -2.72
CA LEU A 192 17.20 -9.44 -3.47
C LEU A 192 18.49 -9.02 -2.75
N GLN A 193 18.65 -9.40 -1.48
CA GLN A 193 19.82 -9.05 -0.64
C GLN A 193 20.16 -7.55 -0.74
N LEU A 194 19.14 -6.69 -0.76
CA LEU A 194 19.34 -5.24 -0.89
C LEU A 194 20.08 -4.65 0.32
N GLY A 195 19.98 -5.30 1.47
CA GLY A 195 20.75 -5.00 2.68
C GLY A 195 22.15 -5.60 2.72
N GLU A 196 22.63 -6.26 1.66
CA GLU A 196 24.04 -6.71 1.56
C GLU A 196 24.84 -5.82 0.59
N ARG A 197 24.21 -4.77 0.04
CA ARG A 197 24.86 -3.80 -0.85
C ARG A 197 25.53 -2.72 0.00
N ALA A 198 26.84 -2.78 0.12
CA ALA A 198 27.63 -1.86 0.93
C ALA A 198 27.24 -0.38 0.73
N GLY A 199 26.78 0.29 1.78
CA GLY A 199 26.60 1.75 1.82
C GLY A 199 25.46 2.26 2.70
N ILE A 200 25.25 3.58 2.71
CA ILE A 200 24.18 4.23 3.50
C ILE A 200 22.77 3.76 3.09
N GLU A 201 22.60 3.30 1.84
CA GLU A 201 21.33 2.72 1.39
C GLU A 201 20.98 1.40 2.11
N GLU A 202 21.98 0.68 2.62
CA GLU A 202 21.85 -0.58 3.38
C GLU A 202 21.01 -0.39 4.65
N LEU A 203 21.43 0.56 5.49
CA LEU A 203 20.77 0.89 6.76
C LEU A 203 19.31 1.27 6.56
N TYR A 204 19.00 2.02 5.51
CA TYR A 204 17.62 2.39 5.21
C TYR A 204 16.78 1.19 4.78
N TRP A 205 17.37 0.24 4.05
CA TRP A 205 16.67 -0.98 3.63
C TRP A 205 16.44 -1.94 4.80
N GLU A 206 17.39 -2.08 5.71
CA GLU A 206 17.21 -2.85 6.95
C GLU A 206 16.05 -2.30 7.78
N ASP A 207 16.03 -0.99 8.03
CA ASP A 207 14.93 -0.31 8.73
C ASP A 207 13.58 -0.50 8.01
N LEU A 208 13.57 -0.39 6.68
CA LEU A 208 12.38 -0.62 5.86
C LEU A 208 11.88 -2.05 6.01
N MET A 209 12.77 -3.05 5.96
CA MET A 209 12.38 -4.46 6.10
C MET A 209 11.88 -4.75 7.51
N GLN A 210 12.50 -4.18 8.54
CA GLN A 210 11.99 -4.28 9.92
C GLN A 210 10.60 -3.65 10.06
N HIS A 211 10.36 -2.50 9.44
CA HIS A 211 9.03 -1.88 9.40
C HIS A 211 8.02 -2.77 8.68
N LEU A 212 8.39 -3.40 7.56
CA LEU A 212 7.54 -4.33 6.81
C LEU A 212 7.14 -5.56 7.64
N ASP A 213 8.09 -6.15 8.36
CA ASP A 213 7.88 -7.32 9.20
C ASP A 213 6.99 -7.01 10.41
N ASN A 214 7.10 -5.79 10.96
CA ASN A 214 6.29 -5.34 12.08
C ASN A 214 4.87 -4.90 11.67
N ALA A 215 4.63 -4.59 10.40
CA ALA A 215 3.36 -4.01 9.94
C ALA A 215 2.08 -4.77 10.39
N PRO A 216 2.04 -6.12 10.40
CA PRO A 216 0.88 -6.88 10.89
C PRO A 216 0.68 -6.82 12.41
N PHE A 217 1.72 -6.45 13.17
CA PHE A 217 1.73 -6.49 14.63
C PHE A 217 1.66 -5.11 15.28
N LEU A 218 1.80 -4.04 14.50
CA LEU A 218 1.69 -2.65 14.95
C LEU A 218 0.29 -2.40 15.55
N SER A 219 0.23 -2.61 16.85
CA SER A 219 -0.87 -2.30 17.75
C SER A 219 -0.31 -1.20 18.63
N GLN A 220 -0.71 0.06 18.46
CA GLN A 220 -0.25 1.07 19.41
C GLN A 220 -0.72 0.68 20.80
N THR A 221 0.26 0.40 21.66
CA THR A 221 0.14 0.44 23.11
C THR A 221 -0.45 1.79 23.44
N LYS A 222 -1.65 1.80 24.02
CA LYS A 222 -2.27 3.01 24.57
C LYS A 222 -1.25 3.67 25.49
N THR A 223 -0.82 4.88 25.13
CA THR A 223 -0.30 5.86 26.10
C THR A 223 -1.44 6.82 26.38
#